data_AF-A0A948BNA7-F1
#
_entry.id   AF-A0A948BNA7-F1
#
_cell.length_a   1.000
_cell.length_b   1.000
_cell.length_c   1.000
_cell.angle_alpha   90.00
_cell.angle_beta   90.00
_cell.angle_gamma   90.00
#
_symmetry.space_group_name_H-M   'P 1'
#
loop_
_entity.id
_entity.type
_entity.pdbx_description
1 polymer ?
#
loop_
_entity_poly.entity_id
_entity_poly.type
_entity_poly.pdbx_seq_one_letter_code
_entity_poly.pdbx_strand_id
1 'polypeptide(L)'
;MKTSKFLFFTLLITVFSLLYVYQQTEIFRYAYIGQKRQVGMQELLDKNSVLRYNIQKNASLVQIGNRVSKTSDYVMPDSYRLVRFSSSSRSLYANKNTPAKETLLSRIFSFRNQAEARTINP
;
A
#
# COMPACT_ATOMS: atom_id res chain seq x y z
N MET A 1 -12.88 -35.56 -55.88
CA MET A 1 -12.50 -34.17 -55.55
C MET A 1 -11.17 -33.86 -56.25
N LYS A 2 -11.00 -32.68 -56.86
CA LYS A 2 -9.72 -32.31 -57.50
C LYS A 2 -8.62 -32.29 -56.43
N THR A 3 -7.47 -32.90 -56.71
CA THR A 3 -6.31 -33.01 -55.80
C THR A 3 -5.88 -31.66 -55.23
N SER A 4 -6.03 -30.57 -56.00
CA SER A 4 -5.75 -29.21 -55.51
C SER A 4 -6.64 -28.78 -54.34
N LYS A 5 -7.91 -29.18 -54.31
CA LYS A 5 -8.83 -28.85 -53.21
C LYS A 5 -8.44 -29.59 -51.93
N PHE A 6 -8.01 -30.84 -52.06
CA PHE A 6 -7.56 -31.63 -50.91
C PHE A 6 -6.29 -31.03 -50.29
N LEU A 7 -5.30 -30.69 -51.11
CA LEU A 7 -4.07 -30.04 -50.65
C LEU A 7 -4.32 -28.70 -49.96
N PHE A 8 -5.24 -27.90 -50.49
CA PHE A 8 -5.62 -26.63 -49.87
C PHE A 8 -6.25 -26.83 -48.49
N PHE A 9 -7.17 -27.80 -48.35
CA PHE A 9 -7.77 -28.12 -47.05
C PHE A 9 -6.73 -28.61 -46.03
N THR A 10 -5.82 -29.49 -46.42
CA THR A 10 -4.77 -29.97 -45.52
C THR A 10 -3.84 -28.83 -45.08
N LEU A 11 -3.50 -27.91 -45.99
CA LEU A 11 -2.67 -26.73 -45.66
C LEU A 11 -3.40 -25.78 -44.70
N LEU A 12 -4.70 -25.59 -44.89
CA LEU A 12 -5.50 -24.75 -44.02
C LEU A 12 -5.57 -25.36 -42.61
N ILE A 13 -5.84 -26.66 -42.50
CA ILE A 13 -5.88 -27.37 -41.21
C ILE A 13 -4.53 -27.31 -40.48
N THR A 14 -3.40 -27.46 -41.19
CA THR A 14 -2.08 -27.38 -40.57
C THR A 14 -1.76 -25.97 -40.08
N VAL A 15 -2.08 -24.93 -40.86
CA VAL A 15 -1.91 -23.54 -40.42
C VAL A 15 -2.76 -23.23 -39.19
N PHE A 16 -4.02 -23.66 -39.15
CA PHE A 16 -4.87 -23.48 -37.98
C PHE A 16 -4.35 -24.23 -36.76
N SER A 17 -3.82 -25.45 -36.93
CA SER A 17 -3.20 -26.20 -35.83
C SER A 17 -1.96 -25.51 -35.28
N LEU A 18 -1.10 -24.96 -36.15
CA LEU A 18 0.08 -24.19 -35.76
C LEU A 18 -0.31 -22.91 -35.00
N LEU A 19 -1.31 -22.17 -35.49
CA LEU A 19 -1.82 -20.98 -34.82
C LEU A 19 -2.40 -21.30 -33.45
N TYR A 20 -3.14 -22.40 -33.33
CA TYR A 20 -3.72 -22.83 -32.07
C TYR A 20 -2.65 -23.11 -31.00
N VAL A 21 -1.62 -23.88 -31.35
CA VAL A 21 -0.51 -24.17 -30.43
C VAL A 21 0.27 -22.90 -30.06
N TYR A 22 0.48 -22.01 -31.03
CA TYR A 22 1.13 -20.72 -30.79
C TYR A 22 0.35 -19.86 -29.80
N GLN A 23 -0.96 -19.74 -29.98
CA GLN A 23 -1.85 -19.00 -29.07
C GLN A 23 -1.83 -19.58 -27.66
N GLN A 24 -1.91 -20.92 -27.52
CA GLN A 24 -1.80 -21.56 -26.20
C GLN A 24 -0.47 -21.23 -25.52
N THR A 25 0.63 -21.31 -26.27
CA THR A 25 1.97 -21.04 -25.73
C THR A 25 2.11 -19.59 -25.25
N GLU A 26 1.60 -18.63 -26.02
CA GLU A 26 1.62 -17.22 -25.63
C GLU A 26 0.76 -16.95 -24.39
N ILE A 27 -0.40 -17.60 -24.24
CA ILE A 27 -1.22 -17.48 -23.02
C ILE A 27 -0.43 -17.92 -21.78
N PHE A 28 0.25 -19.07 -21.84
CA PHE A 28 1.10 -19.53 -20.73
C PHE A 28 2.25 -18.57 -20.45
N ARG A 29 2.88 -18.03 -21.50
CA ARG A 29 3.95 -17.05 -21.38
C ARG A 29 3.48 -15.78 -20.65
N TYR A 30 2.33 -15.24 -21.03
CA TYR A 30 1.75 -14.07 -20.38
C TYR A 30 1.37 -14.37 -18.92
N ALA A 31 0.81 -15.55 -18.65
CA ALA A 31 0.50 -15.97 -17.28
C ALA A 31 1.75 -16.02 -16.39
N TYR A 32 2.86 -16.59 -16.89
CA TYR A 32 4.13 -16.64 -16.17
C TYR A 32 4.71 -15.25 -15.88
N ILE A 33 4.65 -14.34 -16.86
CA ILE A 33 5.10 -12.95 -16.67
C ILE A 33 4.25 -12.26 -15.60
N GLY A 34 2.93 -12.45 -15.63
CA GLY A 34 2.00 -11.93 -14.63
C GLY A 34 2.32 -12.45 -13.22
N GLN A 35 2.47 -13.78 -13.09
CA GLN A 35 2.79 -14.42 -11.82
C GLN A 35 4.12 -13.93 -11.24
N LYS A 36 5.17 -13.82 -12.07
CA LYS A 36 6.48 -13.32 -11.62
C LYS A 36 6.38 -11.90 -11.05
N ARG A 37 5.60 -11.03 -11.69
CA ARG A 37 5.36 -9.66 -11.20
C ARG A 37 4.58 -9.68 -9.88
N GLN A 38 3.54 -10.51 -9.77
CA GLN A 38 2.72 -10.61 -8.57
C GLN A 38 3.54 -11.10 -7.36
N VAL A 39 4.39 -12.11 -7.56
CA VAL A 39 5.29 -12.62 -6.50
C VAL A 39 6.25 -11.51 -6.06
N GLY A 40 6.86 -10.77 -6.99
CA GLY A 40 7.74 -9.65 -6.64
C GLY A 40 7.04 -8.54 -5.86
N MET A 41 5.79 -8.21 -6.23
CA MET A 41 5.00 -7.22 -5.49
C MET A 41 4.61 -7.72 -4.08
N GLN A 42 4.27 -9.00 -3.95
CA GLN A 42 3.97 -9.61 -2.66
C GLN A 42 5.19 -9.60 -1.74
N GLU A 43 6.38 -9.90 -2.27
CA GLU A 43 7.63 -9.83 -1.51
C GLU A 43 7.93 -8.41 -1.03
N LEU A 44 7.69 -7.40 -1.86
CA LEU A 44 7.85 -5.99 -1.47
C LEU A 44 6.84 -5.57 -0.40
N LEU A 45 5.59 -6.03 -0.49
CA LEU A 45 4.57 -5.79 0.54
C LEU A 45 4.95 -6.44 1.87
N ASP A 46 5.45 -7.67 1.84
CA ASP A 46 5.89 -8.38 3.03
C ASP A 46 7.09 -7.69 3.68
N LYS A 47 8.10 -7.30 2.90
CA LYS A 47 9.22 -6.49 3.39
C LYS A 47 8.75 -5.16 3.99
N ASN A 48 7.75 -4.52 3.39
CA ASN A 48 7.19 -3.27 3.92
C ASN A 48 6.48 -3.50 5.26
N SER A 49 5.70 -4.57 5.39
CA SER A 49 4.98 -4.92 6.62
C SER A 49 5.97 -5.19 7.76
N VAL A 50 7.03 -5.96 7.49
CA VAL A 50 8.12 -6.25 8.42
C VAL A 50 8.85 -4.96 8.82
N LEU A 51 9.14 -4.07 7.86
CA LEU A 51 9.80 -2.81 8.14
C LEU A 51 8.93 -1.90 9.02
N ARG A 52 7.63 -1.79 8.72
CA ARG A 52 6.68 -1.01 9.54
C ARG A 52 6.60 -1.56 10.96
N TYR A 53 6.50 -2.87 11.10
CA TYR A 53 6.51 -3.53 12.41
C TYR A 53 7.82 -3.23 13.16
N ASN A 54 8.97 -3.36 12.50
CA ASN A 54 10.26 -3.07 13.12
C ASN A 54 10.39 -1.60 13.51
N ILE A 55 9.91 -0.66 12.70
CA ILE A 55 9.88 0.77 13.04
C ILE A 55 8.99 0.98 14.25
N GLN A 56 7.77 0.45 14.26
CA GLN A 56 6.84 0.60 15.38
C GLN A 56 7.38 -0.03 16.66
N LYS A 57 8.01 -1.20 16.56
CA LYS A 57 8.65 -1.90 17.67
C LYS A 57 9.85 -1.12 18.21
N ASN A 58 10.76 -0.66 17.34
CA ASN A 58 11.92 0.12 17.74
C ASN A 58 11.55 1.53 18.25
N ALA A 59 10.51 2.14 17.68
CA ALA A 59 9.96 3.42 18.14
C ALA A 59 9.03 3.26 19.35
N SER A 60 8.71 2.02 19.75
CA SER A 60 7.91 1.79 20.95
C SER A 60 8.67 2.33 22.15
N LEU A 61 7.93 3.10 22.96
CA LEU A 61 8.46 3.70 24.18
C LEU A 61 8.97 2.65 25.17
N VAL A 62 8.45 1.43 25.11
CA VAL A 62 8.92 0.26 25.88
C VAL A 62 10.36 -0.11 25.48
N GLN A 63 10.66 -0.24 24.18
CA GLN A 63 11.99 -0.62 23.74
C GLN A 63 13.02 0.51 23.91
N ILE A 64 12.60 1.77 23.73
CA ILE A 64 13.44 2.94 24.02
C ILE A 64 13.70 3.03 25.52
N GLY A 65 12.65 2.87 26.34
CA GLY A 65 12.73 2.85 27.80
C GLY A 65 13.72 1.80 28.30
N ASN A 66 13.64 0.55 27.81
CA ASN A 66 14.56 -0.51 28.18
C ASN A 66 16.02 -0.26 27.75
N ARG A 67 16.28 0.55 26.71
CA ARG A 67 17.65 0.91 26.30
C ARG A 67 18.22 2.08 27.12
N VAL A 68 17.35 3.00 27.56
CA VAL A 68 17.75 4.22 28.29
C VAL A 68 17.80 3.96 29.80
N SER A 69 16.85 3.20 30.33
CA SER A 69 16.77 2.78 31.72
C SER A 69 17.46 1.43 31.89
N LYS A 70 18.68 1.41 32.45
CA LYS A 70 19.34 0.17 32.92
C LYS A 70 18.80 -0.33 34.26
N THR A 71 17.87 0.40 34.87
CA THR A 71 17.32 0.09 36.19
C THR A 71 16.19 -0.92 36.03
N SER A 72 16.30 -2.07 36.69
CA SER A 72 15.34 -3.20 36.65
C SER A 72 13.97 -2.89 37.23
N ASP A 73 13.84 -1.77 37.94
CA ASP A 73 12.73 -1.53 38.84
C ASP A 73 11.57 -0.78 38.17
N TYR A 74 11.74 -0.39 36.90
CA TYR A 74 10.72 0.32 36.13
C TYR A 74 10.30 -0.50 34.91
N VAL A 75 9.07 -1.02 34.92
CA VAL A 75 8.45 -1.74 33.81
C VAL A 75 7.45 -0.82 33.12
N MET A 76 7.72 -0.48 31.86
CA MET A 76 6.84 0.32 31.02
C MET A 76 5.67 -0.57 30.53
N PRO A 77 4.40 -0.20 30.75
CA PRO A 77 3.26 -1.01 30.32
C PRO A 77 3.12 -1.03 28.78
N ASP A 78 2.81 -2.21 28.24
CA ASP A 78 2.64 -2.43 26.79
C ASP A 78 1.45 -1.66 26.20
N SER A 79 0.44 -1.34 27.02
CA SER A 79 -0.73 -0.55 26.64
C SER A 79 -0.65 0.86 27.24
N TYR A 80 -0.10 1.80 26.47
CA TYR A 80 -0.11 3.21 26.84
C TYR A 80 -0.94 4.02 25.83
N ARG A 81 -1.84 4.87 26.36
CA ARG A 81 -2.59 5.83 25.55
C ARG A 81 -1.91 7.18 25.69
N LEU A 82 -1.20 7.61 24.64
CA LEU A 82 -0.65 8.96 24.59
C LEU A 82 -1.81 9.95 24.47
N VAL A 83 -2.10 10.64 25.57
CA VAL A 83 -3.03 11.77 25.57
C VAL A 83 -2.19 13.03 25.40
N ARG A 84 -2.35 13.71 24.27
CA ARG A 84 -1.72 15.01 24.05
C ARG A 84 -2.45 16.03 24.92
N PHE A 85 -1.84 16.39 26.04
CA PHE A 85 -2.27 17.56 26.78
C PHE A 85 -1.92 18.79 25.93
N SER A 86 -2.94 19.47 25.41
CA SER A 86 -2.73 20.84 24.91
C SER A 86 -2.35 21.67 26.13
N SER A 87 -1.08 22.08 26.23
CA SER A 87 -0.71 23.07 27.21
C SER A 87 -1.61 24.27 27.01
N SER A 88 -2.43 24.61 28.00
CA SER A 88 -3.06 25.92 28.08
C SER A 88 -1.94 26.93 28.37
N SER A 89 -1.12 27.17 27.36
CA SER A 89 -0.13 28.24 27.37
C SER A 89 -0.92 29.52 27.21
N ARG A 90 -1.30 30.08 28.35
CA ARG A 90 -1.56 31.50 28.51
C ARG A 90 -0.36 32.24 27.91
N SER A 91 -0.53 32.68 26.67
CA SER A 91 0.18 33.75 25.96
C SER A 91 1.64 34.01 26.40
N LEU A 92 2.59 33.44 25.65
CA LEU A 92 3.83 34.15 25.38
C LEU A 92 3.98 34.24 23.86
N TYR A 93 3.65 35.44 23.37
CA TYR A 93 3.83 35.85 21.99
C TYR A 93 5.29 35.67 21.57
N ALA A 94 5.54 34.71 20.68
CA ALA A 94 6.69 34.74 19.78
C ALA A 94 6.13 34.87 18.37
N ASN A 95 6.03 36.13 17.95
CA ASN A 95 5.71 36.57 16.61
C ASN A 95 6.59 35.84 15.58
N LYS A 96 5.98 35.01 14.73
CA LYS A 96 6.52 34.71 13.41
C LYS A 96 5.37 34.54 12.43
N ASN A 97 4.83 35.68 12.00
CA ASN A 97 4.08 35.77 10.76
C ASN A 97 4.93 35.25 9.60
N THR A 98 4.67 34.02 9.16
CA THR A 98 4.98 33.59 7.80
C THR A 98 3.67 33.52 7.03
N PRO A 99 3.40 34.41 6.06
CA PRO A 99 2.25 34.26 5.19
C PRO A 99 2.51 33.09 4.24
N ALA A 100 1.94 31.92 4.54
CA ALA A 100 1.86 30.85 3.57
C ALA A 100 0.89 31.29 2.47
N LYS A 101 1.39 31.46 1.25
CA LYS A 101 0.57 31.74 0.07
C LYS A 101 -0.35 30.54 -0.18
N GLU A 102 -1.59 30.64 0.29
CA GLU A 102 -2.64 29.69 -0.02
C GLU A 102 -2.96 29.76 -1.52
N THR A 103 -2.69 28.68 -2.23
CA THR A 103 -3.00 28.54 -3.65
C THR A 103 -4.42 28.01 -3.78
N LEU A 104 -5.23 28.56 -4.69
CA LEU A 104 -6.66 28.26 -4.87
C LEU A 104 -7.00 26.75 -4.98
N LEU A 105 -6.02 25.92 -5.32
CA LEU A 105 -6.15 24.46 -5.40
C LEU A 105 -6.32 23.78 -4.03
N SER A 106 -5.75 24.33 -2.93
CA SER A 106 -5.90 23.73 -1.58
C SER A 106 -7.32 23.85 -1.02
N ARG A 107 -8.13 24.76 -1.59
CA ARG A 107 -9.54 24.98 -1.21
C ARG A 107 -10.52 24.01 -1.87
N ILE A 108 -10.14 23.40 -2.99
CA ILE A 108 -11.00 22.47 -3.75
C ILE A 108 -10.93 21.05 -3.16
N PHE A 109 -9.78 20.67 -2.59
CA PHE A 109 -9.57 19.32 -2.05
C PHE A 109 -9.94 19.16 -0.55
N SER A 110 -10.41 20.21 0.13
CA SER A 110 -10.81 20.14 1.55
C SER A 110 -12.27 19.74 1.79
N PHE A 111 -13.06 19.49 0.73
CA PHE A 111 -14.52 19.32 0.84
C PHE A 111 -15.05 17.92 1.14
N ARG A 112 -14.21 16.90 1.41
CA ARG A 112 -14.71 15.50 1.43
C ARG A 112 -14.75 14.76 2.77
N ASN A 113 -14.37 15.35 3.90
CA ASN A 113 -14.33 14.61 5.18
C ASN A 113 -15.14 15.27 6.33
N GLN A 114 -16.30 15.87 6.05
CA GLN A 114 -17.21 16.33 7.11
C GLN A 114 -18.67 16.01 6.77
N ALA A 115 -19.07 14.75 6.91
CA ALA A 115 -20.47 14.35 7.11
C ALA A 115 -20.56 12.86 7.46
N GLU A 116 -20.30 12.49 8.71
CA GLU A 116 -21.00 11.33 9.31
C GLU A 116 -21.63 11.78 10.62
N ALA A 117 -22.95 11.82 10.59
CA ALA A 117 -23.82 12.39 11.60
C ALA A 117 -23.93 11.47 12.82
N ARG A 118 -24.04 12.10 14.00
CA ARG A 118 -24.45 11.46 15.25
C ARG A 118 -25.85 10.88 15.08
N THR A 119 -26.02 9.60 15.40
CA THR A 119 -27.31 9.04 15.83
C THR A 119 -27.25 8.80 17.33
N ILE A 120 -27.93 9.67 18.08
CA ILE A 120 -28.37 9.37 19.45
C ILE A 120 -29.80 8.90 19.30
N ASN A 121 -30.10 7.72 19.81
CA ASN A 121 -31.42 7.09 19.84
C ASN A 121 -31.60 6.47 21.24
N PRO A 122 -32.84 6.23 21.68
CA PRO A 122 -33.87 7.17 22.13
C PRO A 122 -33.88 7.36 23.66
#